data_AF-A7HMV2-F1
#
_entry.id   AF-A7HMV2-F1
#
_cell.length_a   1.000
_cell.length_b   1.000
_cell.length_c   1.000
_cell.angle_alpha   90.00
_cell.angle_beta   90.00
_cell.angle_gamma   90.00
#
_symmetry.space_group_name_H-M   'P 1'
#
loop_
_entity.id
_entity.type
_entity.pdbx_description
1 polymer ?
#
loop_
_entity_poly.entity_id
_entity_poly.type
_entity_poly.pdbx_seq_one_letter_code
_entity_poly.pdbx_strand_id
1 'polypeptide(L)'
;MPENRNNQHSTAHQTSSPLQKLFETVERVFKGIDIKNIDGSVYNQLNTYAHDIGKELSLNSSKLRKFYNHIKKLEMEISDHNSIVRKLNKFIAIMMYDVGRENNEELKNFALGMKKLVDLVKSSNEHEIKKFYNIFLDFFESLVAYHRYYHPERS
;
A
#
# COMPACT_ATOMS: atom_id res chain seq x y z
N MET A 1 -51.28 -11.57 20.36
CA MET A 1 -51.07 -10.42 19.44
C MET A 1 -49.60 -10.03 19.55
N PRO A 2 -48.73 -10.46 18.61
CA PRO A 2 -47.32 -10.11 18.64
C PRO A 2 -47.10 -8.75 17.95
N GLU A 3 -46.51 -7.79 18.66
CA GLU A 3 -46.05 -6.53 18.08
C GLU A 3 -44.73 -6.74 17.35
N ASN A 4 -44.78 -6.42 16.07
CA ASN A 4 -43.70 -6.51 15.10
C ASN A 4 -42.70 -5.36 15.33
N ARG A 5 -41.54 -5.64 15.94
CA ARG A 5 -40.43 -4.69 16.00
C ARG A 5 -39.46 -4.92 14.85
N ASN A 6 -39.84 -4.39 13.69
CA ASN A 6 -38.93 -4.12 12.59
C ASN A 6 -38.28 -2.76 12.86
N ASN A 7 -37.00 -2.72 13.20
CA ASN A 7 -36.22 -1.48 13.18
C ASN A 7 -34.85 -1.72 12.53
N GLN A 8 -34.87 -1.54 11.21
CA GLN A 8 -33.88 -0.79 10.43
C GLN A 8 -32.42 -0.91 10.91
N HIS A 9 -31.71 -1.90 10.40
CA HIS A 9 -30.27 -1.77 10.17
C HIS A 9 -30.07 -0.78 9.02
N SER A 10 -29.77 0.46 9.39
CA SER A 10 -29.21 1.46 8.48
C SER A 10 -27.86 0.95 7.98
N THR A 11 -27.82 0.35 6.79
CA THR A 11 -26.59 0.12 6.04
C THR A 11 -26.05 1.48 5.61
N ALA A 12 -25.22 2.09 6.45
CA ALA A 12 -24.40 3.21 6.05
C ALA A 12 -23.49 2.73 4.92
N HIS A 13 -23.80 3.13 3.68
CA HIS A 13 -22.86 3.07 2.58
C HIS A 13 -21.69 3.99 2.95
N GLN A 14 -20.67 3.43 3.59
CA GLN A 14 -19.41 4.11 3.85
C GLN A 14 -18.78 4.43 2.49
N THR A 15 -18.91 5.68 2.07
CA THR A 15 -18.19 6.19 0.89
C THR A 15 -16.70 6.12 1.21
N SER A 16 -15.96 5.26 0.50
CA SER A 16 -14.51 5.13 0.65
C SER A 16 -13.82 6.47 0.42
N SER A 17 -12.80 6.76 1.22
CA SER A 17 -12.03 8.02 1.08
C SER A 17 -11.32 8.08 -0.27
N PRO A 18 -10.98 9.27 -0.80
CA PRO A 18 -10.24 9.40 -2.07
C PRO A 18 -8.96 8.54 -2.08
N LEU A 19 -8.19 8.57 -1.00
CA LEU A 19 -6.99 7.75 -0.82
C LEU A 19 -7.29 6.25 -0.89
N GLN A 20 -8.36 5.78 -0.25
CA GLN A 20 -8.76 4.38 -0.31
C GLN A 20 -9.10 3.94 -1.73
N LYS A 21 -9.82 4.77 -2.50
CA LYS A 21 -10.15 4.49 -3.91
C LYS A 21 -8.92 4.41 -4.80
N LEU A 22 -7.90 5.24 -4.55
CA LEU A 22 -6.63 5.16 -5.26
C LEU A 22 -5.94 3.83 -4.97
N PHE A 23 -5.85 3.42 -3.69
CA PHE A 23 -5.28 2.12 -3.34
C PHE A 23 -6.07 0.93 -3.90
N GLU A 24 -7.40 0.99 -3.93
CA GLU A 24 -8.25 -0.03 -4.59
C GLU A 24 -7.97 -0.12 -6.10
N THR A 25 -7.59 0.98 -6.72
CA THR A 25 -7.23 1.00 -8.14
C THR A 25 -5.85 0.38 -8.36
N VAL A 26 -4.87 0.73 -7.52
CA VAL A 26 -3.55 0.08 -7.54
C VAL A 26 -3.67 -1.43 -7.29
N GLU A 27 -4.51 -1.83 -6.33
CA GLU A 27 -4.80 -3.25 -6.05
C GLU A 27 -5.31 -3.99 -7.29
N ARG A 28 -6.22 -3.37 -8.05
CA ARG A 28 -6.73 -3.93 -9.31
C ARG A 28 -5.64 -4.05 -10.36
N VAL A 29 -4.75 -3.05 -10.48
CA VAL A 29 -3.58 -3.14 -11.39
C VAL A 29 -2.70 -4.32 -10.98
N PHE A 30 -2.32 -4.44 -9.70
CA PHE A 30 -1.49 -5.54 -9.20
C PHE A 30 -2.11 -6.91 -9.47
N LYS A 31 -3.42 -7.07 -9.25
CA LYS A 31 -4.15 -8.31 -9.53
C LYS A 31 -4.17 -8.68 -11.02
N GLY A 32 -4.05 -7.69 -11.91
CA GLY A 32 -4.03 -7.88 -13.35
C GLY A 32 -2.63 -8.09 -13.96
N ILE A 33 -1.56 -8.08 -13.16
CA ILE A 33 -0.19 -8.24 -13.67
C ILE A 33 0.02 -9.68 -14.15
N ASP A 34 0.28 -9.84 -15.46
CA ASP A 34 0.93 -11.05 -15.98
C ASP A 34 2.45 -10.91 -15.85
N ILE A 35 2.99 -11.54 -14.81
CA ILE A 35 4.41 -11.48 -14.44
C ILE A 35 5.37 -12.06 -15.49
N LYS A 36 4.86 -12.85 -16.45
CA LYS A 36 5.64 -13.42 -17.56
C LYS A 36 5.72 -12.46 -18.74
N ASN A 37 4.76 -11.54 -18.86
CA ASN A 37 4.62 -10.60 -19.97
C ASN A 37 4.39 -9.18 -19.46
N ILE A 38 5.23 -8.72 -18.54
CA ILE A 38 5.16 -7.33 -18.05
C ILE A 38 5.71 -6.41 -19.11
N ASP A 39 4.91 -5.43 -19.52
CA ASP A 39 5.34 -4.34 -20.39
C ASP A 39 5.42 -3.00 -19.62
N GLY A 40 5.88 -1.96 -20.32
CA GLY A 40 5.98 -0.62 -19.75
C GLY A 40 4.63 0.01 -19.35
N SER A 41 3.50 -0.51 -19.83
CA SER A 41 2.19 0.04 -19.51
C SER A 41 1.82 -0.17 -18.04
N VAL A 42 2.18 -1.33 -17.47
CA VAL A 42 1.98 -1.63 -16.04
C VAL A 42 2.74 -0.63 -15.18
N TYR A 43 4.02 -0.40 -15.49
CA TYR A 43 4.85 0.56 -14.78
C TYR A 43 4.32 1.99 -14.89
N ASN A 44 3.87 2.41 -16.09
CA ASN A 44 3.29 3.74 -16.29
C ASN A 44 1.98 3.93 -15.50
N GLN A 45 1.12 2.91 -15.44
CA GLN A 45 -0.11 2.96 -14.65
C GLN A 45 0.21 3.08 -13.16
N LEU A 46 1.11 2.23 -12.64
CA LEU A 46 1.54 2.28 -11.25
C LEU A 46 2.17 3.63 -10.90
N ASN A 47 3.00 4.19 -11.79
CA ASN A 47 3.61 5.49 -11.60
C ASN A 47 2.55 6.62 -11.57
N THR A 48 1.52 6.55 -12.40
CA THR A 48 0.39 7.50 -12.40
C THR A 48 -0.36 7.45 -11.07
N TYR A 49 -0.68 6.26 -10.57
CA TYR A 49 -1.36 6.15 -9.28
C TYR A 49 -0.43 6.49 -8.10
N ALA A 50 0.86 6.23 -8.21
CA ALA A 50 1.84 6.66 -7.22
C ALA A 50 1.91 8.20 -7.13
N HIS A 51 1.82 8.88 -8.28
CA HIS A 51 1.70 10.34 -8.35
C HIS A 51 0.44 10.83 -7.64
N ASP A 52 -0.72 10.26 -7.97
CA ASP A 52 -2.00 10.70 -7.38
C ASP A 52 -2.03 10.44 -5.87
N ILE A 53 -1.56 9.26 -5.43
CA ILE A 53 -1.45 8.96 -3.99
C ILE A 53 -0.46 9.90 -3.32
N GLY A 54 0.72 10.12 -3.89
CA GLY A 54 1.74 11.01 -3.32
C GLY A 54 1.23 12.44 -3.14
N LYS A 55 0.39 12.91 -4.05
CA LYS A 55 -0.27 14.22 -3.97
C LYS A 55 -1.34 14.27 -2.88
N GLU A 56 -2.24 13.28 -2.84
CA GLU A 56 -3.38 13.23 -1.91
C GLU A 56 -2.98 12.91 -0.47
N LEU A 57 -1.86 12.21 -0.27
CA LEU A 57 -1.39 11.78 1.03
C LEU A 57 -0.77 12.96 1.81
N SER A 58 -1.43 13.40 2.87
CA SER A 58 -0.97 14.41 3.84
C SER A 58 -0.23 13.80 5.05
N LEU A 59 0.61 12.80 4.82
CA LEU A 59 1.52 12.27 5.85
C LEU A 59 2.80 13.09 5.96
N ASN A 60 3.46 13.01 7.11
CA ASN A 60 4.79 13.59 7.26
C ASN A 60 5.79 12.88 6.33
N SER A 61 6.51 13.64 5.49
CA SER A 61 7.51 13.15 4.54
C SER A 61 8.59 12.26 5.18
N SER A 62 9.12 12.65 6.35
CA SER A 62 10.10 11.85 7.09
C SER A 62 9.53 10.49 7.52
N LYS A 63 8.22 10.41 7.81
CA LYS A 63 7.56 9.14 8.15
C LYS A 63 7.43 8.20 6.97
N LEU A 64 6.96 8.72 5.84
CA LEU A 64 6.84 7.96 4.61
C LEU A 64 8.21 7.43 4.17
N ARG A 65 9.24 8.29 4.25
CA ARG A 65 10.63 7.92 3.98
C ARG A 65 11.16 6.85 4.93
N LYS A 66 10.80 6.91 6.22
CA LYS A 66 11.16 5.88 7.20
C LYS A 66 10.61 4.51 6.80
N PHE A 67 9.34 4.43 6.39
CA PHE A 67 8.74 3.18 5.93
C PHE A 67 9.40 2.67 4.65
N TYR A 68 9.62 3.54 3.67
CA TYR A 68 10.30 3.17 2.43
C TYR A 68 11.73 2.67 2.69
N ASN A 69 12.51 3.38 3.50
CA ASN A 69 13.86 2.95 3.86
C ASN A 69 13.85 1.61 4.60
N HIS A 70 12.82 1.33 5.40
CA HIS A 70 12.68 0.04 6.05
C HIS A 70 12.54 -1.09 5.02
N ILE A 71 11.64 -0.95 4.05
CA ILE A 71 11.43 -1.99 3.05
C ILE A 71 12.58 -2.09 2.04
N LYS A 72 13.18 -0.97 1.62
CA LYS A 72 14.32 -0.97 0.69
C LYS A 72 15.51 -1.73 1.25
N LYS A 73 15.80 -1.59 2.55
CA LYS A 73 16.86 -2.38 3.21
C LYS A 73 16.61 -3.88 3.16
N LEU A 74 15.34 -4.30 3.09
CA LEU A 74 15.02 -5.72 3.01
C LEU A 74 15.46 -6.32 1.67
N GLU A 75 15.49 -5.55 0.59
CA GLU A 75 15.97 -5.95 -0.74
C GLU A 75 17.37 -6.59 -0.69
N MET A 76 18.27 -5.99 0.10
CA MET A 76 19.66 -6.42 0.23
C MET A 76 19.85 -7.76 0.96
N GLU A 77 18.81 -8.26 1.63
CA GLU A 77 18.86 -9.40 2.54
C GLU A 77 17.89 -10.52 2.13
N ILE A 78 17.32 -10.46 0.93
CA ILE A 78 16.39 -11.47 0.41
C ILE A 78 17.16 -12.63 -0.20
N SER A 79 17.09 -13.79 0.47
CA SER A 79 17.70 -15.07 0.04
C SER A 79 16.71 -15.98 -0.67
N ASP A 80 15.45 -16.01 -0.22
CA ASP A 80 14.42 -16.97 -0.63
C ASP A 80 12.99 -16.44 -0.37
N HIS A 81 11.98 -17.16 -0.86
CA HIS A 81 10.56 -16.79 -0.72
C HIS A 81 10.14 -16.58 0.74
N ASN A 82 10.52 -17.48 1.65
CA ASN A 82 10.11 -17.40 3.05
C ASN A 82 10.73 -16.19 3.76
N SER A 83 11.96 -15.84 3.39
CA SER A 83 12.62 -14.62 3.85
C SER A 83 11.83 -13.38 3.42
N ILE A 84 11.38 -13.31 2.16
CA ILE A 84 10.55 -12.20 1.65
C ILE A 84 9.24 -12.10 2.45
N VAL A 85 8.49 -13.19 2.55
CA VAL A 85 7.21 -13.21 3.27
C VAL A 85 7.37 -12.76 4.72
N ARG A 86 8.39 -13.29 5.42
CA ARG A 86 8.69 -12.92 6.82
C ARG A 86 9.01 -11.43 6.95
N LYS A 87 9.83 -10.89 6.03
CA LYS A 87 10.25 -9.48 6.01
C LYS A 87 9.07 -8.56 5.72
N LEU A 88 8.20 -8.92 4.78
CA LEU A 88 6.96 -8.21 4.48
C LEU A 88 5.98 -8.20 5.66
N ASN A 89 5.83 -9.32 6.37
CA ASN A 89 5.02 -9.37 7.59
C ASN A 89 5.56 -8.41 8.67
N LYS A 90 6.88 -8.36 8.86
CA LYS A 90 7.51 -7.41 9.79
C LYS A 90 7.28 -5.95 9.38
N PHE A 91 7.39 -5.64 8.09
CA PHE A 91 7.11 -4.31 7.56
C PHE A 91 5.67 -3.87 7.85
N ILE A 92 4.67 -4.73 7.61
CA ILE A 92 3.27 -4.42 7.95
C ILE A 92 3.09 -4.23 9.45
N ALA A 93 3.68 -5.10 10.28
CA ALA A 93 3.58 -4.99 11.73
C ALA A 93 4.10 -3.63 12.25
N ILE A 94 5.18 -3.12 11.68
CA ILE A 94 5.73 -1.80 12.02
C ILE A 94 4.76 -0.67 11.66
N MET A 95 4.17 -0.71 10.45
CA MET A 95 3.17 0.30 10.08
C MET A 95 1.93 0.24 10.98
N MET A 96 1.43 -0.96 11.28
CA MET A 96 0.25 -1.13 12.15
C MET A 96 0.51 -0.70 13.60
N TYR A 97 1.74 -0.89 14.09
CA TYR A 97 2.15 -0.36 15.38
C TYR A 97 2.12 1.18 15.39
N ASP A 98 2.69 1.82 14.36
CA ASP A 98 2.69 3.29 14.25
C ASP A 98 1.24 3.82 14.12
N VAL A 99 0.34 3.11 13.44
CA VAL A 99 -1.11 3.43 13.41
C VAL A 99 -1.72 3.42 14.81
N GLY A 100 -1.52 2.34 15.57
CA GLY A 100 -2.10 2.19 16.91
C GLY A 100 -1.54 3.21 17.91
N ARG A 101 -0.29 3.64 17.73
CA ARG A 101 0.35 4.64 18.58
C ARG A 101 -0.16 6.06 18.32
N GLU A 102 -0.44 6.40 17.06
CA GLU A 102 -0.67 7.79 16.65
C GLU A 102 -2.14 8.13 16.46
N ASN A 103 -3.01 7.13 16.38
CA ASN A 103 -4.45 7.30 16.14
C ASN A 103 -4.76 8.26 14.97
N ASN A 104 -3.94 8.18 13.92
CA ASN A 104 -4.04 9.01 12.72
C ASN A 104 -4.75 8.21 11.63
N GLU A 105 -5.96 8.66 11.24
CA GLU A 105 -6.80 7.98 10.24
C GLU A 105 -6.17 7.95 8.84
N GLU A 106 -5.36 8.95 8.48
CA GLU A 106 -4.65 8.94 7.20
C GLU A 106 -3.52 7.91 7.20
N LEU A 107 -2.75 7.84 8.29
CA LEU A 107 -1.72 6.82 8.46
C LEU A 107 -2.34 5.42 8.42
N LYS A 108 -3.53 5.25 9.01
CA LYS A 108 -4.31 4.02 8.96
C LYS A 108 -4.75 3.69 7.54
N ASN A 109 -5.31 4.63 6.80
CA ASN A 109 -5.71 4.43 5.42
C ASN A 109 -4.53 4.04 4.52
N PHE A 110 -3.40 4.74 4.67
CA PHE A 110 -2.15 4.41 3.99
C PHE A 110 -1.66 3.00 4.36
N ALA A 111 -1.56 2.67 5.65
CA ALA A 111 -1.09 1.38 6.13
C ALA A 111 -1.98 0.22 5.66
N LEU A 112 -3.30 0.41 5.62
CA LEU A 112 -4.25 -0.57 5.10
C LEU A 112 -4.09 -0.75 3.58
N GLY A 113 -3.93 0.33 2.82
CA GLY A 113 -3.63 0.28 1.39
C GLY A 113 -2.35 -0.50 1.11
N MET A 114 -1.26 -0.14 1.80
CA MET A 114 0.03 -0.84 1.69
C MET A 114 -0.07 -2.32 2.10
N LYS A 115 -0.84 -2.65 3.14
CA LYS A 115 -1.08 -4.04 3.55
C LYS A 115 -1.70 -4.86 2.43
N LYS A 116 -2.71 -4.33 1.74
CA LYS A 116 -3.36 -5.05 0.62
C LYS A 116 -2.36 -5.35 -0.50
N LEU A 117 -1.51 -4.40 -0.86
CA LEU A 117 -0.47 -4.60 -1.88
C LEU A 117 0.55 -5.64 -1.44
N VAL A 118 0.99 -5.59 -0.17
CA VAL A 118 1.92 -6.57 0.38
C VAL A 118 1.32 -7.97 0.44
N ASP A 119 0.03 -8.11 0.77
CA ASP A 119 -0.65 -9.40 0.76
C ASP A 119 -0.73 -9.98 -0.67
N LEU A 120 -0.88 -9.14 -1.70
CA LEU A 120 -0.80 -9.57 -3.10
C LEU A 120 0.61 -10.06 -3.45
N VAL A 121 1.66 -9.33 -3.07
CA VAL A 121 3.05 -9.77 -3.27
C VAL A 121 3.27 -11.15 -2.61
N LYS A 122 2.84 -11.32 -1.36
CA LYS A 122 2.96 -12.59 -0.61
C LYS A 122 2.14 -13.74 -1.20
N SER A 123 1.09 -13.45 -1.96
CA SER A 123 0.24 -14.49 -2.56
C SER A 123 0.80 -15.07 -3.86
N SER A 124 1.84 -14.43 -4.43
CA SER A 124 2.52 -14.93 -5.61
C SER A 124 3.40 -16.15 -5.29
N ASN A 125 3.70 -16.96 -6.30
CA ASN A 125 4.50 -18.17 -6.12
C ASN A 125 5.99 -17.86 -5.90
N GLU A 126 6.76 -18.88 -5.48
CA GLU A 126 8.19 -18.78 -5.16
C GLU A 126 9.06 -18.19 -6.29
N HIS A 127 8.69 -18.42 -7.55
CA HIS A 127 9.45 -17.92 -8.70
C HIS A 127 9.07 -16.47 -9.08
N GLU A 128 7.93 -15.98 -8.61
CA GLU A 128 7.36 -14.70 -9.01
C GLU A 128 7.43 -13.64 -7.92
N ILE A 129 7.48 -14.06 -6.65
CA ILE A 129 7.47 -13.15 -5.49
C ILE A 129 8.54 -12.09 -5.54
N LYS A 130 9.73 -12.40 -6.05
CA LYS A 130 10.82 -11.43 -6.18
C LYS A 130 10.47 -10.34 -7.20
N LYS A 131 9.83 -10.70 -8.31
CA LYS A 131 9.39 -9.74 -9.32
C LYS A 131 8.25 -8.88 -8.81
N PHE A 132 7.25 -9.47 -8.17
CA PHE A 132 6.16 -8.71 -7.54
C PHE A 132 6.65 -7.78 -6.44
N TYR A 133 7.63 -8.23 -5.65
CA TYR A 133 8.28 -7.40 -4.64
C TYR A 133 9.00 -6.20 -5.27
N ASN A 134 9.73 -6.39 -6.36
CA ASN A 134 10.41 -5.29 -7.06
C ASN A 134 9.40 -4.28 -7.61
N ILE A 135 8.32 -4.74 -8.24
CA ILE A 135 7.24 -3.85 -8.73
C ILE A 135 6.62 -3.04 -7.59
N PHE A 136 6.39 -3.68 -6.44
CA PHE A 136 5.93 -3.00 -5.24
C PHE A 136 6.94 -1.95 -4.74
N LEU A 137 8.24 -2.27 -4.77
CA LEU A 137 9.28 -1.35 -4.36
C LEU A 137 9.37 -0.13 -5.29
N ASP A 138 9.30 -0.34 -6.60
CA ASP A 138 9.31 0.71 -7.63
C ASP A 138 8.09 1.65 -7.48
N PHE A 139 6.90 1.07 -7.27
CA PHE A 139 5.69 1.82 -6.97
C PHE A 139 5.84 2.66 -5.70
N PHE A 140 6.37 2.07 -4.62
CA PHE A 140 6.51 2.77 -3.35
C PHE A 140 7.59 3.87 -3.42
N GLU A 141 8.70 3.64 -4.14
CA GLU A 141 9.71 4.67 -4.40
C GLU A 141 9.12 5.87 -5.15
N SER A 142 8.34 5.59 -6.21
CA SER A 142 7.66 6.63 -6.99
C SER A 142 6.69 7.43 -6.12
N LEU A 143 5.91 6.76 -5.27
CA LEU A 143 4.96 7.39 -4.34
C LEU A 143 5.69 8.33 -3.37
N VAL A 144 6.79 7.86 -2.78
CA VAL A 144 7.62 8.67 -1.86
C VAL A 144 8.20 9.89 -2.57
N ALA A 145 8.65 9.72 -3.82
CA ALA A 145 9.21 10.81 -4.63
C ALA A 145 8.15 11.88 -4.93
N TYR A 146 6.96 11.49 -5.39
CA TYR A 146 5.86 12.42 -5.66
C TYR A 146 5.34 13.09 -4.40
N HIS A 147 5.24 12.36 -3.30
CA HIS A 147 4.89 12.94 -2.01
C HIS A 147 5.88 14.03 -1.61
N ARG A 148 7.19 13.78 -1.74
CA ARG A 148 8.21 14.80 -1.42
C ARG A 148 8.11 16.03 -2.33
N TYR A 149 7.75 15.84 -3.60
CA TYR A 149 7.56 16.93 -4.55
C TYR A 149 6.39 17.84 -4.16
N TYR A 150 5.25 17.28 -3.77
CA TYR A 150 4.05 18.04 -3.40
C TYR A 150 4.05 18.55 -1.95
N HIS A 151 4.76 17.86 -1.05
CA HIS A 151 4.84 18.19 0.38
C HIS A 151 6.30 18.42 0.81
N PRO A 152 6.97 19.46 0.27
CA PRO A 152 8.33 19.80 0.68
C PRO A 152 8.32 20.21 2.16
N GLU A 153 9.21 19.64 2.96
CA GLU A 153 9.43 20.12 4.32
C GLU A 153 9.88 21.58 4.23
N ARG A 154 9.10 22.49 4.84
CA ARG A 154 9.54 23.88 5.02
C ARG A 154 10.83 23.85 5.83
N SER A 155 11.90 24.33 5.20
CA SER A 155 13.23 24.49 5.82
C SER A 155 13.16 25.52 6.94
#